data_AF-A0A291PIB2-F1
#
_entry.id   AF-A0A291PIB2-F1
#
_cell.length_a   1.000
_cell.length_b   1.000
_cell.length_c   1.000
_cell.angle_alpha   90.00
_cell.angle_beta   90.00
_cell.angle_gamma   90.00
#
_symmetry.space_group_name_H-M   'P 1'
#
loop_
_entity.id
_entity.type
_entity.pdbx_description
1 polymer ?
#
loop_
_entity_poly.entity_id
_entity_poly.type
_entity_poly.pdbx_seq_one_letter_code
_entity_poly.pdbx_strand_id
1 'polypeptide(L)'
;MACLGRFVRACRQPDGTPLRQDISMIPVRHTFSFLVADTTMRTRITLSLGMLGLVAHPPHASAAAADPEVQELTRLVKMQAQQIHELQSRLSKVEKNAVHISAATRGTAAAHNAPLEPPKPTFRSPAFYPPVSVARTSPTLKSGPVEPVKFAGDEPAKSSPLYLDTRSSSYPLLPAAPGTFGAISNMPSGSAPVMGVASQIPTSNRSTTVGGLVLKWGKGLPEITTPDNAYSFRMRGRILADYGAAFGSRFPAQNVSRTTLRAARLGVEGNAHQLSWVFEGDYANNQLSVVSAFMTWSDKMAGHLVEYTLGNKFNERSFDGSTGSDQTVFLDRDLVASALLPVKGWYGLGGAFKIFGSNWHVATQITGDDVNSANVTNNVRDDLTYMLRTHYIPWRSKKALIHLGAWGFYEDVKPAATFSQSVRLLARTDDAFGLQFGPMVPLANSMAGGVEVFGIWGPAWGLVEYGARHMKLRDTVPGLTLSPRNLGAQGTEQAFSFQTGAFLTGETPNYFAHTGQWATPRILHPVADGGIGGWEVAARWDWIDATSIPTGGRAWTATIGVNWYLLSFARLMLNYTHADVTNKTGNYIGPNSGNIIGMRSAVTF
;
A
#
# COMPACT_ATOMS: atom_id res chain seq x y z
N MET A 1 -28.49 -29.28 31.78
CA MET A 1 -28.66 -29.21 33.25
C MET A 1 -29.29 -27.86 33.62
N ALA A 2 -29.90 -27.73 34.79
CA ALA A 2 -30.88 -26.67 35.09
C ALA A 2 -30.69 -26.01 36.47
N CYS A 3 -31.56 -25.04 36.80
CA CYS A 3 -31.57 -24.04 37.89
C CYS A 3 -31.12 -22.65 37.36
N LEU A 4 -31.96 -21.64 37.11
CA LEU A 4 -33.27 -21.21 37.66
C LEU A 4 -33.14 -20.51 39.03
N GLY A 5 -33.55 -19.24 39.10
CA GLY A 5 -33.46 -18.39 40.29
C GLY A 5 -33.87 -16.94 40.06
N ARG A 6 -35.20 -16.66 40.01
CA ARG A 6 -35.74 -15.29 40.02
C ARG A 6 -35.94 -14.84 41.47
N PHE A 7 -35.75 -13.54 41.75
CA PHE A 7 -36.62 -12.81 42.67
C PHE A 7 -36.87 -11.39 42.18
N VAL A 8 -38.13 -10.95 42.28
CA VAL A 8 -38.60 -9.59 41.99
C VAL A 8 -39.71 -9.27 42.97
N ARG A 9 -39.64 -8.14 43.67
CA ARG A 9 -40.82 -7.41 44.14
C ARG A 9 -40.47 -5.96 44.44
N ALA A 10 -41.37 -5.07 44.05
CA ALA A 10 -41.38 -3.66 44.39
C ALA A 10 -42.64 -3.33 45.21
N CYS A 11 -42.64 -2.18 45.89
CA CYS A 11 -43.83 -1.55 46.47
C CYS A 11 -43.86 -0.06 46.10
N ARG A 12 -45.02 0.59 46.27
CA ARG A 12 -45.37 1.88 45.64
C ARG A 12 -45.23 3.11 46.54
N GLN A 13 -45.17 4.26 45.85
CA GLN A 13 -45.70 5.61 46.18
C GLN A 13 -47.13 5.60 46.82
N PRO A 14 -47.75 6.73 47.30
CA PRO A 14 -47.56 8.12 46.82
C PRO A 14 -47.84 9.36 47.73
N ASP A 15 -47.13 10.45 47.46
CA ASP A 15 -47.53 11.89 47.48
C ASP A 15 -46.30 12.73 47.00
N GLY A 16 -46.27 14.06 46.85
CA GLY A 16 -47.29 15.13 46.84
C GLY A 16 -46.58 16.46 46.54
N THR A 17 -47.00 17.23 45.53
CA THR A 17 -46.28 18.43 45.03
C THR A 17 -46.75 19.74 45.71
N PRO A 18 -46.10 20.90 45.47
CA PRO A 18 -44.67 21.19 45.65
C PRO A 18 -44.45 22.52 46.44
N LEU A 19 -43.23 22.85 46.87
CA LEU A 19 -42.90 24.23 47.30
C LEU A 19 -41.52 24.70 46.83
N ARG A 20 -41.41 26.03 46.66
CA ARG A 20 -40.30 26.76 46.04
C ARG A 20 -39.93 27.95 46.92
N GLN A 21 -38.68 28.06 47.33
CA GLN A 21 -38.15 29.27 47.97
C GLN A 21 -36.67 29.44 47.65
N ASP A 22 -36.30 30.65 47.24
CA ASP A 22 -34.92 31.06 47.01
C ASP A 22 -34.23 31.45 48.33
N ILE A 23 -32.91 31.26 48.42
CA ILE A 23 -32.01 32.11 49.23
C ILE A 23 -30.58 31.99 48.68
N SER A 24 -29.77 33.04 48.89
CA SER A 24 -28.58 33.35 48.11
C SER A 24 -27.25 33.10 48.85
N MET A 25 -26.20 32.86 48.06
CA MET A 25 -24.78 33.23 48.24
C MET A 25 -24.13 33.09 49.65
N ILE A 26 -23.00 32.38 49.71
CA ILE A 26 -21.66 33.00 49.73
C ILE A 26 -20.56 31.95 49.41
N PRO A 27 -19.43 32.32 48.77
CA PRO A 27 -18.50 31.34 48.18
C PRO A 27 -17.18 31.17 48.94
N VAL A 28 -16.44 30.10 48.62
CA VAL A 28 -14.99 29.98 48.91
C VAL A 28 -14.20 30.22 47.63
N ARG A 29 -13.33 31.25 47.63
CA ARG A 29 -12.25 31.40 46.66
C ARG A 29 -10.95 30.85 47.24
N HIS A 30 -10.12 30.24 46.41
CA HIS A 30 -8.67 30.43 46.52
C HIS A 30 -8.17 31.19 45.30
N THR A 31 -7.32 32.18 45.54
CA THR A 31 -6.74 33.06 44.51
C THR A 31 -5.23 32.94 44.61
N PHE A 32 -4.55 32.77 43.48
CA PHE A 32 -3.13 33.10 43.35
C PHE A 32 -2.96 34.01 42.13
N SER A 33 -2.38 35.19 42.34
CA SER A 33 -2.10 36.19 41.31
C SER A 33 -1.14 37.23 41.88
N PHE A 34 0.01 37.42 41.23
CA PHE A 34 0.87 38.62 41.21
C PHE A 34 2.13 38.25 40.38
N LEU A 35 2.76 39.14 39.61
CA LEU A 35 2.47 40.55 39.30
C LEU A 35 2.86 40.85 37.82
N VAL A 36 2.49 42.02 37.29
CA VAL A 36 2.56 42.40 35.86
C VAL A 36 3.39 43.68 35.64
N ALA A 37 4.09 43.74 34.51
CA ALA A 37 4.60 44.93 33.79
C ALA A 37 4.82 44.49 32.31
N ASP A 38 4.32 45.08 31.22
CA ASP A 38 3.76 46.43 30.92
C ASP A 38 4.81 47.55 31.06
N THR A 39 5.11 48.47 30.12
CA THR A 39 4.39 49.09 28.97
C THR A 39 5.38 49.43 27.80
N THR A 40 5.10 49.76 26.52
CA THR A 40 3.96 49.73 25.55
C THR A 40 4.45 50.27 24.16
N MET A 41 3.79 49.92 23.03
CA MET A 41 3.79 50.66 21.72
C MET A 41 5.10 50.71 20.87
N ARG A 42 5.16 50.98 19.53
CA ARG A 42 4.14 51.18 18.45
C ARG A 42 4.71 50.97 17.02
N THR A 43 3.83 50.64 16.07
CA THR A 43 3.83 51.02 14.62
C THR A 43 4.86 50.44 13.62
N ARG A 44 4.29 50.02 12.47
CA ARG A 44 4.84 49.63 11.15
C ARG A 44 6.03 50.47 10.61
N ILE A 45 6.85 49.84 9.76
CA ILE A 45 6.97 50.18 8.31
C ILE A 45 7.58 48.99 7.53
N THR A 46 7.15 48.79 6.29
CA THR A 46 7.73 47.83 5.32
C THR A 46 8.63 48.56 4.33
N LEU A 47 9.83 48.04 4.06
CA LEU A 47 10.57 48.30 2.82
C LEU A 47 11.62 47.19 2.57
N SER A 48 12.15 47.13 1.36
CA SER A 48 12.85 45.97 0.79
C SER A 48 14.07 46.36 -0.06
N LEU A 49 14.91 45.35 -0.36
CA LEU A 49 16.12 45.38 -1.21
C LEU A 49 17.37 46.13 -0.68
N GLY A 50 18.55 45.54 -0.95
CA GLY A 50 19.58 46.28 -1.69
C GLY A 50 20.94 46.59 -1.02
N MET A 51 21.84 45.59 -0.96
CA MET A 51 23.31 45.68 -1.12
C MET A 51 24.19 46.83 -0.52
N LEU A 52 25.25 46.38 0.16
CA LEU A 52 26.65 46.88 0.18
C LEU A 52 27.05 48.22 0.84
N GLY A 53 27.80 48.10 1.95
CA GLY A 53 28.94 48.97 2.33
C GLY A 53 28.64 50.19 3.22
N LEU A 54 29.54 50.63 4.11
CA LEU A 54 30.78 50.02 4.64
C LEU A 54 31.20 50.74 5.96
N VAL A 55 31.86 50.03 6.88
CA VAL A 55 32.55 50.52 8.11
C VAL A 55 31.72 51.16 9.24
N ALA A 56 31.46 50.36 10.29
CA ALA A 56 31.72 50.67 11.71
C ALA A 56 31.47 49.40 12.58
N HIS A 57 32.16 49.24 13.72
CA HIS A 57 31.96 48.09 14.63
C HIS A 57 31.73 48.52 16.09
N PRO A 58 30.60 48.13 16.70
CA PRO A 58 30.44 47.96 18.15
C PRO A 58 30.36 46.45 18.53
N PRO A 59 30.47 46.07 19.83
CA PRO A 59 31.44 45.03 20.17
C PRO A 59 30.86 43.73 20.76
N HIS A 60 30.46 42.78 19.90
CA HIS A 60 30.11 41.40 20.32
C HIS A 60 30.86 40.29 19.56
N ALA A 61 32.05 40.59 19.00
CA ALA A 61 32.86 39.63 18.24
C ALA A 61 34.02 38.98 19.04
N SER A 62 34.35 39.48 20.24
CA SER A 62 35.58 39.09 20.95
C SER A 62 35.45 37.97 21.99
N ALA A 63 34.24 37.43 22.19
CA ALA A 63 33.98 36.40 23.22
C ALA A 63 33.97 34.97 22.67
N ALA A 64 33.61 34.77 21.40
CA ALA A 64 33.47 33.43 20.80
C ALA A 64 34.76 32.88 20.15
N ALA A 65 35.84 33.68 20.09
CA ALA A 65 37.09 33.29 19.45
C ALA A 65 38.07 32.54 20.37
N ALA A 66 37.81 32.51 21.68
CA ALA A 66 38.69 31.94 22.71
C ALA A 66 38.24 30.54 23.20
N ASP A 67 37.11 30.03 22.69
CA ASP A 67 36.57 28.73 23.05
C ASP A 67 37.29 27.58 22.29
N PRO A 68 37.92 26.62 22.98
CA PRO A 68 38.64 25.51 22.33
C PRO A 68 37.74 24.62 21.46
N GLU A 69 36.47 24.41 21.84
CA GLU A 69 35.55 23.56 21.07
C GLU A 69 35.12 24.25 19.78
N VAL A 70 34.90 25.57 19.81
CA VAL A 70 34.61 26.37 18.60
C VAL A 70 35.82 26.41 17.66
N GLN A 71 37.05 26.46 18.19
CA GLN A 71 38.26 26.38 17.39
C GLN A 71 38.44 24.99 16.73
N GLU A 72 38.23 23.90 17.47
CA GLU A 72 38.34 22.55 16.91
C GLU A 72 37.20 22.23 15.92
N LEU A 73 35.97 22.66 16.18
CA LEU A 73 34.87 22.57 15.22
C LEU A 73 35.20 23.33 13.92
N THR A 74 35.79 24.52 14.04
CA THR A 74 36.28 25.30 12.89
C THR A 74 37.41 24.57 12.14
N ARG A 75 38.28 23.83 12.85
CA ARG A 75 39.35 23.02 12.26
C ARG A 75 38.78 21.80 11.51
N LEU A 76 37.83 21.08 12.12
CA LEU A 76 37.14 19.94 11.53
C LEU A 76 36.38 20.33 10.25
N VAL A 77 35.60 21.43 10.28
CA VAL A 77 34.89 21.95 9.10
C VAL A 77 35.86 22.33 7.97
N LYS A 78 37.01 22.94 8.29
CA LYS A 78 38.06 23.25 7.29
C LYS A 78 38.68 21.99 6.68
N MET A 79 38.99 20.96 7.47
CA MET A 79 39.48 19.67 6.95
C MET A 79 38.44 18.97 6.07
N GLN A 80 37.16 18.99 6.47
CA GLN A 80 36.09 18.36 5.71
C GLN A 80 35.86 19.07 4.36
N ALA A 81 35.93 20.41 4.33
CA ALA A 81 35.89 21.18 3.09
C ALA A 81 37.08 20.85 2.15
N GLN A 82 38.28 20.66 2.70
CA GLN A 82 39.45 20.23 1.92
C GLN A 82 39.28 18.82 1.35
N GLN A 83 38.75 17.86 2.13
CA GLN A 83 38.44 16.51 1.65
C GLN A 83 37.41 16.51 0.51
N ILE A 84 36.35 17.32 0.62
CA ILE A 84 35.36 17.48 -0.46
C ILE A 84 36.02 18.02 -1.74
N HIS A 85 36.89 19.03 -1.62
CA HIS A 85 37.60 19.60 -2.76
C HIS A 85 38.61 18.61 -3.38
N GLU A 86 39.27 17.74 -2.58
CA GLU A 86 40.12 16.68 -3.12
C GLU A 86 39.30 15.62 -3.86
N LEU A 87 38.16 15.19 -3.29
CA LEU A 87 37.25 14.23 -3.92
C LEU A 87 36.70 14.77 -5.25
N GLN A 88 36.31 16.05 -5.32
CA GLN A 88 35.91 16.71 -6.57
C GLN A 88 37.07 16.76 -7.58
N SER A 89 38.30 17.06 -7.14
CA SER A 89 39.50 17.03 -8.00
C SER A 89 39.75 15.63 -8.56
N ARG A 90 39.63 14.59 -7.74
CA ARG A 90 39.77 13.18 -8.15
C ARG A 90 38.67 12.74 -9.10
N LEU A 91 37.42 13.12 -8.86
CA LEU A 91 36.29 12.85 -9.77
C LEU A 91 36.54 13.48 -11.14
N SER A 92 36.96 14.75 -11.20
CA SER A 92 37.25 15.44 -12.47
C SER A 92 38.38 14.79 -13.29
N LYS A 93 39.31 14.07 -12.64
CA LYS A 93 40.36 13.29 -13.31
C LYS A 93 39.81 11.95 -13.84
N VAL A 94 38.93 11.28 -13.09
CA VAL A 94 38.23 10.07 -13.54
C VAL A 94 37.33 10.36 -14.74
N GLU A 95 36.57 11.46 -14.69
CA GLU A 95 35.69 11.89 -15.80
C GLU A 95 36.49 12.21 -17.07
N LYS A 96 37.59 12.96 -16.96
CA LYS A 96 38.48 13.23 -18.11
C LYS A 96 39.07 11.96 -18.71
N ASN A 97 39.45 10.98 -17.89
CA ASN A 97 39.92 9.69 -18.38
C ASN A 97 38.80 8.89 -19.08
N ALA A 98 37.58 8.92 -18.57
CA ALA A 98 36.42 8.30 -19.22
C ALA A 98 36.10 8.92 -20.59
N VAL A 99 36.19 10.25 -20.71
CA VAL A 99 36.01 10.97 -21.99
C VAL A 99 37.08 10.55 -23.02
N HIS A 100 38.35 10.42 -22.62
CA HIS A 100 39.40 9.95 -23.53
C HIS A 100 39.18 8.52 -24.04
N ILE A 101 38.65 7.61 -23.19
CA ILE A 101 38.29 6.24 -23.61
C ILE A 101 37.17 6.27 -24.65
N SER A 102 36.13 7.09 -24.44
CA SER A 102 35.00 7.20 -25.38
C SER A 102 35.39 7.87 -26.72
N ALA A 103 36.33 8.81 -26.71
CA ALA A 103 36.81 9.48 -27.93
C ALA A 103 37.56 8.52 -28.88
N ALA A 104 38.28 7.54 -28.32
CA ALA A 104 39.04 6.56 -29.11
C ALA A 104 38.15 5.57 -29.91
N THR A 105 36.84 5.51 -29.65
CA THR A 105 35.91 4.56 -30.29
C THR A 105 35.00 5.19 -31.36
N ARG A 106 35.19 6.46 -31.73
CA ARG A 106 34.41 7.14 -32.80
C ARG A 106 35.28 8.00 -33.72
N GLY A 107 36.17 7.35 -34.48
CA GLY A 107 36.88 7.95 -35.62
C GLY A 107 36.51 7.27 -36.94
N THR A 108 36.36 8.07 -38.01
CA THR A 108 35.84 7.70 -39.35
C THR A 108 34.33 7.38 -39.39
N ALA A 109 33.52 7.96 -40.29
CA ALA A 109 33.76 9.10 -41.19
C ALA A 109 32.45 9.86 -41.49
N ALA A 110 32.57 11.13 -41.88
CA ALA A 110 31.46 11.94 -42.39
C ALA A 110 31.98 12.91 -43.47
N ALA A 111 31.40 12.87 -44.68
CA ALA A 111 31.68 13.83 -45.74
C ALA A 111 30.53 13.92 -46.78
N HIS A 112 30.07 15.15 -47.00
CA HIS A 112 29.29 15.65 -48.15
C HIS A 112 27.83 15.23 -48.35
N ASN A 113 27.14 16.04 -49.17
CA ASN A 113 25.71 16.35 -49.07
C ASN A 113 24.97 16.22 -50.41
N ALA A 114 23.74 15.69 -50.32
CA ALA A 114 22.57 16.05 -51.16
C ALA A 114 22.62 15.75 -52.68
N PRO A 115 21.50 15.90 -53.42
CA PRO A 115 20.28 15.08 -53.23
C PRO A 115 19.72 14.54 -54.58
N LEU A 116 18.76 13.59 -54.55
CA LEU A 116 17.62 13.45 -55.51
C LEU A 116 16.73 12.20 -55.23
N GLU A 117 15.70 11.99 -56.04
CA GLU A 117 14.51 11.12 -55.83
C GLU A 117 14.65 9.61 -56.23
N PRO A 118 13.68 8.73 -55.86
CA PRO A 118 13.79 7.27 -55.95
C PRO A 118 13.18 6.66 -57.25
N PRO A 119 13.51 5.39 -57.60
CA PRO A 119 12.62 4.28 -57.21
C PRO A 119 13.31 2.90 -56.94
N LYS A 120 12.49 1.90 -56.57
CA LYS A 120 12.79 0.43 -56.57
C LYS A 120 12.72 -0.12 -58.03
N PRO A 121 13.04 -1.42 -58.37
CA PRO A 121 13.11 -2.61 -57.51
C PRO A 121 14.09 -3.78 -57.92
N THR A 122 13.87 -4.95 -57.30
CA THR A 122 14.08 -6.34 -57.79
C THR A 122 15.47 -7.05 -57.88
N PHE A 123 15.50 -8.20 -57.16
CA PHE A 123 15.89 -9.57 -57.59
C PHE A 123 17.27 -10.22 -57.30
N ARG A 124 17.15 -11.42 -56.69
CA ARG A 124 17.90 -12.69 -56.79
C ARG A 124 19.41 -12.78 -56.48
N SER A 125 19.69 -13.72 -55.56
CA SER A 125 20.94 -14.47 -55.37
C SER A 125 21.34 -15.31 -56.61
N PRO A 126 22.59 -15.79 -56.73
CA PRO A 126 23.04 -16.98 -55.97
C PRO A 126 24.47 -16.86 -55.37
N ALA A 127 24.96 -17.95 -54.77
CA ALA A 127 26.25 -18.03 -54.06
C ALA A 127 27.37 -18.65 -54.91
N PHE A 128 28.65 -18.44 -54.53
CA PHE A 128 29.55 -19.52 -54.02
C PHE A 128 31.02 -19.06 -53.79
N TYR A 129 31.64 -19.56 -52.71
CA TYR A 129 33.10 -19.65 -52.47
C TYR A 129 33.91 -18.31 -52.37
N PRO A 130 35.17 -18.31 -51.86
CA PRO A 130 35.36 -18.04 -50.42
C PRO A 130 36.45 -17.00 -50.06
N PRO A 131 36.38 -16.34 -48.88
CA PRO A 131 37.45 -15.48 -48.39
C PRO A 131 38.54 -16.25 -47.63
N VAL A 132 39.78 -16.05 -48.05
CA VAL A 132 41.02 -16.51 -47.41
C VAL A 132 41.15 -16.00 -45.97
N SER A 133 41.75 -16.80 -45.09
CA SER A 133 42.02 -16.44 -43.69
C SER A 133 43.03 -15.30 -43.55
N VAL A 134 42.62 -14.22 -42.89
CA VAL A 134 43.54 -13.24 -42.28
C VAL A 134 43.28 -13.24 -40.77
N ALA A 135 44.25 -13.70 -39.98
CA ALA A 135 44.08 -13.86 -38.55
C ALA A 135 44.00 -12.50 -37.84
N ARG A 136 42.87 -12.21 -37.19
CA ARG A 136 42.71 -11.05 -36.30
C ARG A 136 42.77 -11.55 -34.85
N THR A 137 43.86 -11.23 -34.16
CA THR A 137 44.09 -11.61 -32.77
C THR A 137 43.18 -10.81 -31.83
N SER A 138 42.00 -11.37 -31.53
CA SER A 138 41.18 -10.88 -30.42
C SER A 138 41.93 -11.09 -29.09
N PRO A 139 42.10 -10.06 -28.24
CA PRO A 139 42.72 -10.23 -26.93
C PRO A 139 41.78 -11.04 -26.04
N THR A 140 42.05 -12.34 -25.89
CA THR A 140 41.40 -13.17 -24.88
C THR A 140 41.86 -12.73 -23.50
N LEU A 141 40.98 -12.02 -22.79
CA LEU A 141 41.03 -11.91 -21.33
C LEU A 141 40.95 -13.33 -20.76
N LYS A 142 42.10 -13.96 -20.54
CA LYS A 142 42.19 -15.13 -19.68
C LYS A 142 41.71 -14.69 -18.31
N SER A 143 40.65 -15.32 -17.80
CA SER A 143 40.38 -15.28 -16.37
C SER A 143 41.65 -15.74 -15.65
N GLY A 144 42.08 -14.96 -14.65
CA GLY A 144 43.08 -15.47 -13.71
C GLY A 144 42.61 -16.77 -13.07
N PRO A 145 43.51 -17.57 -12.46
CA PRO A 145 43.10 -18.73 -11.69
C PRO A 145 42.07 -18.29 -10.65
N VAL A 146 40.84 -18.80 -10.76
CA VAL A 146 39.83 -18.64 -9.73
C VAL A 146 40.23 -19.56 -8.60
N GLU A 147 41.06 -19.06 -7.68
CA GLU A 147 41.20 -19.71 -6.39
C GLU A 147 39.81 -19.71 -5.72
N PRO A 148 39.26 -20.89 -5.38
CA PRO A 148 38.05 -20.92 -4.57
C PRO A 148 38.43 -20.41 -3.19
N VAL A 149 37.96 -19.21 -2.85
CA VAL A 149 38.10 -18.63 -1.50
C VAL A 149 37.28 -19.50 -0.55
N LYS A 150 37.94 -20.54 -0.02
CA LYS A 150 37.34 -21.46 0.94
C LYS A 150 37.09 -20.73 2.24
N PHE A 151 35.83 -20.62 2.64
CA PHE A 151 35.48 -20.13 3.95
C PHE A 151 35.40 -21.32 4.93
N ALA A 152 35.71 -21.07 6.20
CA ALA A 152 35.67 -22.11 7.23
C ALA A 152 34.21 -22.53 7.49
N GLY A 153 33.73 -23.54 6.76
CA GLY A 153 32.34 -24.00 6.78
C GLY A 153 31.82 -24.64 5.49
N ASP A 154 32.62 -24.72 4.41
CA ASP A 154 32.17 -25.19 3.09
C ASP A 154 31.71 -26.67 2.99
N GLU A 155 31.80 -27.47 4.06
CA GLU A 155 30.98 -28.69 4.21
C GLU A 155 29.86 -28.46 5.23
N PRO A 156 28.58 -28.38 4.81
CA PRO A 156 27.47 -28.30 5.75
C PRO A 156 27.29 -29.63 6.51
N ALA A 157 27.24 -29.55 7.83
CA ALA A 157 27.07 -30.72 8.69
C ALA A 157 25.78 -31.50 8.34
N LYS A 158 25.93 -32.78 7.97
CA LYS A 158 24.86 -33.68 7.48
C LYS A 158 23.78 -34.05 8.53
N SER A 159 23.79 -33.40 9.69
CA SER A 159 22.90 -33.64 10.83
C SER A 159 21.95 -32.47 11.15
N SER A 160 22.05 -31.33 10.46
CA SER A 160 21.09 -30.24 10.63
C SER A 160 19.70 -30.61 10.08
N PRO A 161 18.60 -30.47 10.86
CA PRO A 161 17.24 -30.82 10.44
C PRO A 161 16.62 -29.86 9.39
N LEU A 162 17.44 -29.01 8.78
CA LEU A 162 17.10 -28.01 7.77
C LEU A 162 17.71 -28.34 6.38
N TYR A 163 18.10 -29.59 6.15
CA TYR A 163 18.50 -30.07 4.83
C TYR A 163 17.25 -30.16 3.92
N LEU A 164 16.84 -29.01 3.36
CA LEU A 164 15.68 -28.92 2.47
C LEU A 164 15.88 -29.80 1.24
N ASP A 165 14.87 -30.62 0.96
CA ASP A 165 14.85 -31.53 -0.18
C ASP A 165 14.98 -30.73 -1.50
N THR A 166 16.05 -31.01 -2.24
CA THR A 166 16.39 -30.33 -3.50
C THR A 166 15.56 -30.83 -4.69
N ARG A 167 14.50 -31.62 -4.45
CA ARG A 167 13.47 -31.92 -5.45
C ARG A 167 12.94 -30.63 -6.09
N SER A 168 13.37 -30.39 -7.32
CA SER A 168 12.68 -29.52 -8.27
C SER A 168 11.21 -29.90 -8.31
N SER A 169 10.33 -28.93 -8.13
CA SER A 169 8.88 -29.11 -8.24
C SER A 169 8.51 -29.62 -9.64
N SER A 170 8.32 -30.94 -9.79
CA SER A 170 7.81 -31.52 -11.01
C SER A 170 6.36 -31.06 -11.20
N TYR A 171 6.11 -30.22 -12.19
CA TYR A 171 4.75 -29.86 -12.56
C TYR A 171 4.03 -31.06 -13.21
N PRO A 172 2.70 -31.18 -13.02
CA PRO A 172 1.82 -30.26 -12.30
C PRO A 172 1.93 -30.36 -10.77
N LEU A 173 1.65 -29.24 -10.08
CA LEU A 173 1.52 -29.27 -8.62
C LEU A 173 0.18 -29.89 -8.21
N LEU A 174 0.14 -30.45 -7.00
CA LEU A 174 -1.12 -30.83 -6.36
C LEU A 174 -1.75 -29.64 -5.62
N PRO A 175 -3.10 -29.57 -5.54
CA PRO A 175 -3.79 -28.66 -4.62
C PRO A 175 -3.41 -28.93 -3.16
N ALA A 176 -3.41 -27.88 -2.34
CA ALA A 176 -3.17 -27.96 -0.90
C ALA A 176 -4.40 -27.50 -0.11
N ALA A 177 -4.53 -27.91 1.15
CA ALA A 177 -5.73 -27.61 1.94
C ALA A 177 -5.94 -26.08 2.11
N PRO A 178 -7.18 -25.56 1.99
CA PRO A 178 -7.47 -24.13 2.08
C PRO A 178 -6.93 -23.49 3.37
N GLY A 179 -6.37 -22.29 3.27
CA GLY A 179 -5.82 -21.58 4.42
C GLY A 179 -4.61 -22.29 5.04
N THR A 180 -3.77 -22.93 4.23
CA THR A 180 -2.42 -23.39 4.61
C THR A 180 -1.37 -22.64 3.79
N PHE A 181 -0.15 -22.50 4.30
CA PHE A 181 0.95 -21.86 3.55
C PHE A 181 1.22 -22.55 2.21
N GLY A 182 0.93 -23.85 2.09
CA GLY A 182 1.07 -24.59 0.85
C GLY A 182 -0.02 -24.32 -0.20
N ALA A 183 -1.12 -23.62 0.13
CA ALA A 183 -2.21 -23.29 -0.81
C ALA A 183 -2.03 -21.92 -1.49
N ILE A 184 -1.22 -21.05 -0.90
CA ILE A 184 -0.76 -19.79 -1.51
C ILE A 184 0.64 -19.98 -2.10
N SER A 185 1.12 -18.96 -2.79
CA SER A 185 2.53 -18.80 -3.14
C SER A 185 3.20 -17.74 -2.26
N ASN A 186 2.82 -16.48 -2.39
CA ASN A 186 3.39 -15.37 -1.61
C ASN A 186 2.44 -14.83 -0.53
N MET A 187 3.00 -14.27 0.53
CA MET A 187 2.26 -13.54 1.57
C MET A 187 1.62 -12.26 0.98
N PRO A 188 0.49 -11.77 1.52
CA PRO A 188 -0.14 -10.52 1.06
C PRO A 188 0.81 -9.32 1.17
N SER A 189 0.86 -8.48 0.14
CA SER A 189 1.88 -7.42 0.04
C SER A 189 1.76 -6.26 1.05
N GLY A 190 0.67 -6.22 1.84
CA GLY A 190 0.49 -5.33 2.99
C GLY A 190 0.99 -5.90 4.33
N SER A 191 1.42 -7.17 4.36
CA SER A 191 2.02 -7.81 5.54
C SER A 191 3.54 -7.67 5.55
N ALA A 192 4.15 -7.77 6.73
CA ALA A 192 5.60 -7.92 6.87
C ALA A 192 6.04 -9.36 6.54
N PRO A 193 7.33 -9.61 6.26
CA PRO A 193 7.92 -10.93 6.43
C PRO A 193 7.77 -11.39 7.88
N VAL A 194 7.03 -12.48 8.11
CA VAL A 194 6.76 -12.99 9.48
C VAL A 194 7.84 -14.00 9.89
N MET A 195 8.46 -13.77 11.05
CA MET A 195 9.52 -14.64 11.59
C MET A 195 9.06 -16.11 11.73
N GLY A 196 9.86 -17.02 11.17
CA GLY A 196 9.55 -18.46 11.12
C GLY A 196 8.51 -18.88 10.07
N VAL A 197 7.81 -17.94 9.42
CA VAL A 197 6.89 -18.22 8.30
C VAL A 197 7.67 -18.12 6.99
N ALA A 198 8.36 -19.19 6.63
CA ALA A 198 8.97 -19.31 5.31
C ALA A 198 7.88 -19.29 4.23
N SER A 199 7.80 -18.19 3.46
CA SER A 199 6.91 -18.02 2.31
C SER A 199 7.38 -18.88 1.13
N GLN A 200 7.27 -20.20 1.27
CA GLN A 200 7.72 -21.20 0.31
C GLN A 200 6.83 -21.22 -0.94
N ILE A 201 7.16 -20.42 -1.96
CA ILE A 201 6.67 -20.71 -3.31
C ILE A 201 7.37 -21.99 -3.78
N PRO A 202 6.66 -23.02 -4.26
CA PRO A 202 7.29 -24.26 -4.75
C PRO A 202 8.14 -24.08 -6.02
N THR A 203 8.08 -22.92 -6.68
CA THR A 203 8.59 -22.65 -8.03
C THR A 203 10.11 -22.64 -8.06
N SER A 204 10.70 -23.84 -8.19
CA SER A 204 12.14 -24.12 -8.19
C SER A 204 12.89 -23.69 -6.92
N ASN A 205 13.06 -24.64 -5.99
CA ASN A 205 13.98 -24.55 -4.84
C ASN A 205 15.47 -24.54 -5.26
N ARG A 206 15.86 -23.66 -6.19
CA ARG A 206 17.27 -23.37 -6.48
C ARG A 206 17.78 -22.43 -5.39
N SER A 207 18.31 -22.99 -4.32
CA SER A 207 19.10 -22.28 -3.32
C SER A 207 20.56 -22.25 -3.77
N THR A 208 21.08 -21.09 -4.19
CA THR A 208 22.51 -20.94 -4.50
C THR A 208 23.23 -20.35 -3.29
N THR A 209 24.14 -21.12 -2.69
CA THR A 209 24.98 -20.61 -1.60
C THR A 209 26.22 -19.91 -2.15
N VAL A 210 26.50 -18.68 -1.71
CA VAL A 210 27.66 -17.87 -2.11
C VAL A 210 28.22 -17.18 -0.87
N GLY A 211 29.44 -17.51 -0.45
CA GLY A 211 30.11 -16.87 0.69
C GLY A 211 29.32 -16.94 2.01
N GLY A 212 28.60 -18.04 2.23
CA GLY A 212 27.73 -18.22 3.40
C GLY A 212 26.33 -17.62 3.29
N LEU A 213 26.03 -16.82 2.25
CA LEU A 213 24.67 -16.34 1.96
C LEU A 213 23.93 -17.33 1.05
N VAL A 214 22.61 -17.46 1.23
CA VAL A 214 21.72 -18.28 0.40
C VAL A 214 20.85 -17.37 -0.45
N LEU A 215 20.93 -17.52 -1.78
CA LEU A 215 20.02 -16.91 -2.74
C LEU A 215 18.88 -17.89 -3.02
N LYS A 216 17.66 -17.59 -2.56
CA LYS A 216 16.45 -18.33 -2.89
C LYS A 216 15.77 -17.72 -4.11
N TRP A 217 15.37 -18.55 -5.06
CA TRP A 217 14.55 -18.14 -6.20
C TRP A 217 13.08 -18.59 -6.02
N GLY A 218 12.15 -17.93 -6.73
CA GLY A 218 10.76 -18.35 -6.83
C GLY A 218 9.75 -17.20 -6.92
N LYS A 219 9.99 -16.07 -6.24
CA LYS A 219 9.06 -14.92 -6.18
C LYS A 219 9.18 -13.95 -7.37
N GLY A 220 9.56 -14.43 -8.55
CA GLY A 220 9.96 -13.59 -9.68
C GLY A 220 11.36 -12.95 -9.52
N LEU A 221 11.67 -12.40 -8.34
CA LEU A 221 13.01 -11.95 -7.95
C LEU A 221 13.64 -12.83 -6.85
N PRO A 222 14.98 -12.83 -6.71
CA PRO A 222 15.68 -13.57 -5.67
C PRO A 222 15.57 -12.92 -4.29
N GLU A 223 15.57 -13.75 -3.26
CA GLU A 223 15.71 -13.39 -1.84
C GLU A 223 17.11 -13.78 -1.36
N ILE A 224 17.84 -12.83 -0.78
CA ILE A 224 19.16 -13.07 -0.17
C ILE A 224 18.94 -13.27 1.32
N THR A 225 19.48 -14.35 1.90
CA THR A 225 19.31 -14.66 3.33
C THR A 225 20.54 -15.33 3.93
N THR A 226 20.67 -15.33 5.25
CA THR A 226 21.61 -16.21 5.96
C THR A 226 21.05 -17.65 6.06
N PRO A 227 21.88 -18.68 6.29
CA PRO A 227 21.43 -20.09 6.26
C PRO A 227 20.41 -20.45 7.35
N ASP A 228 20.43 -19.70 8.46
CA ASP A 228 19.48 -19.78 9.57
C ASP A 228 18.19 -18.95 9.34
N ASN A 229 18.14 -18.13 8.29
CA ASN A 229 17.12 -17.11 8.01
C ASN A 229 17.04 -15.98 9.06
N ALA A 230 18.06 -15.82 9.90
CA ALA A 230 18.12 -14.70 10.85
C ALA A 230 18.17 -13.34 10.15
N TYR A 231 18.76 -13.26 8.96
CA TYR A 231 18.77 -12.07 8.12
C TYR A 231 18.18 -12.37 6.75
N SER A 232 17.40 -11.45 6.20
CA SER A 232 17.01 -11.47 4.78
C SER A 232 16.92 -10.07 4.17
N PHE A 233 17.12 -10.01 2.86
CA PHE A 233 16.91 -8.85 2.02
C PHE A 233 16.30 -9.30 0.68
N ARG A 234 15.26 -8.61 0.24
CA ARG A 234 14.50 -8.94 -0.97
C ARG A 234 14.02 -7.66 -1.66
N MET A 235 14.25 -7.55 -2.96
CA MET A 235 13.54 -6.55 -3.77
C MET A 235 12.09 -6.97 -3.93
N ARG A 236 11.18 -6.00 -3.90
CA ARG A 236 9.73 -6.18 -4.08
C ARG A 236 9.18 -5.17 -5.07
N GLY A 237 8.05 -5.44 -5.70
CA GLY A 237 7.40 -4.50 -6.59
C GLY A 237 6.16 -5.04 -7.29
N ARG A 238 5.50 -4.18 -8.06
CA ARG A 238 4.36 -4.57 -8.90
C ARG A 238 4.24 -3.65 -10.09
N ILE A 239 3.86 -4.21 -11.23
CA ILE A 239 3.48 -3.48 -12.43
C ILE A 239 2.06 -3.92 -12.75
N LEU A 240 1.10 -3.03 -12.53
CA LEU A 240 -0.32 -3.22 -12.82
C LEU A 240 -0.70 -2.21 -13.91
N ALA A 241 -0.80 -2.68 -15.16
CA ALA A 241 -1.17 -1.87 -16.31
C ALA A 241 -2.63 -2.16 -16.71
N ASP A 242 -3.46 -1.12 -16.64
CA ASP A 242 -4.91 -1.19 -16.87
C ASP A 242 -5.27 -0.55 -18.21
N TYR A 243 -6.20 -1.17 -18.93
CA TYR A 243 -6.97 -0.57 -20.01
C TYR A 243 -8.46 -0.63 -19.64
N GLY A 244 -9.26 0.31 -20.12
CA GLY A 244 -10.71 0.11 -20.16
C GLY A 244 -11.42 1.08 -21.08
N ALA A 245 -12.60 0.67 -21.52
CA ALA A 245 -13.51 1.43 -22.36
C ALA A 245 -14.87 1.53 -21.67
N ALA A 246 -15.19 2.71 -21.17
CA ALA A 246 -16.46 3.05 -20.54
C ALA A 246 -17.49 3.51 -21.57
N PHE A 247 -18.75 3.09 -21.43
CA PHE A 247 -19.83 3.41 -22.35
C PHE A 247 -21.23 3.31 -21.73
N GLY A 248 -22.20 3.99 -22.33
CA GLY A 248 -23.60 3.97 -21.93
C GLY A 248 -24.01 5.04 -20.90
N SER A 249 -23.07 5.83 -20.38
CA SER A 249 -23.40 7.01 -19.58
C SER A 249 -24.12 8.04 -20.45
N ARG A 250 -25.15 8.70 -19.90
CA ARG A 250 -25.79 9.85 -20.56
C ARG A 250 -24.88 11.09 -20.59
N PHE A 251 -23.81 11.09 -19.79
CA PHE A 251 -22.81 12.14 -19.74
C PHE A 251 -21.59 11.74 -20.62
N PRO A 252 -21.37 12.38 -21.78
CA PRO A 252 -20.31 11.95 -22.72
C PRO A 252 -18.90 11.93 -22.12
N ALA A 253 -18.63 12.77 -21.12
CA ALA A 253 -17.35 12.82 -20.41
C ALA A 253 -17.02 11.57 -19.56
N GLN A 254 -17.98 10.64 -19.39
CA GLN A 254 -17.81 9.33 -18.74
C GLN A 254 -17.86 8.16 -19.75
N ASN A 255 -17.91 8.44 -21.06
CA ASN A 255 -17.84 7.41 -22.11
C ASN A 255 -16.42 7.40 -22.70
N VAL A 256 -15.44 7.02 -21.88
CA VAL A 256 -14.02 7.19 -22.16
C VAL A 256 -13.27 5.87 -22.33
N SER A 257 -12.35 5.81 -23.30
CA SER A 257 -11.31 4.78 -23.35
C SER A 257 -9.99 5.33 -22.80
N ARG A 258 -9.35 4.62 -21.88
CA ARG A 258 -8.11 5.07 -21.21
C ARG A 258 -7.20 3.89 -20.89
N THR A 259 -5.90 4.14 -20.91
CA THR A 259 -4.86 3.28 -20.30
C THR A 259 -4.28 3.97 -19.07
N THR A 260 -3.87 3.21 -18.05
CA THR A 260 -3.14 3.75 -16.90
C THR A 260 -2.23 2.71 -16.25
N LEU A 261 -1.12 3.14 -15.66
CA LEU A 261 -0.41 2.34 -14.67
C LEU A 261 -1.13 2.51 -13.34
N ARG A 262 -1.96 1.53 -12.96
CA ARG A 262 -2.68 1.53 -11.68
C ARG A 262 -1.74 1.61 -10.49
N ALA A 263 -0.62 0.91 -10.60
CA ALA A 263 0.48 0.88 -9.65
C ALA A 263 1.74 0.47 -10.42
N ALA A 264 2.83 1.21 -10.21
CA ALA A 264 4.14 0.92 -10.75
C ALA A 264 5.12 1.02 -9.59
N ARG A 265 5.15 -0.02 -8.75
CA ARG A 265 5.85 0.02 -7.45
C ARG A 265 7.17 -0.69 -7.49
N LEU A 266 8.14 -0.11 -6.79
CA LEU A 266 9.42 -0.70 -6.50
C LEU A 266 9.77 -0.45 -5.04
N GLY A 267 10.43 -1.42 -4.42
CA GLY A 267 10.79 -1.37 -3.02
C GLY A 267 11.70 -2.50 -2.59
N VAL A 268 11.88 -2.57 -1.28
CA VAL A 268 12.71 -3.53 -0.58
C VAL A 268 12.01 -3.97 0.71
N GLU A 269 12.19 -5.23 1.07
CA GLU A 269 11.78 -5.80 2.36
C GLU A 269 12.90 -6.69 2.90
N GLY A 270 12.89 -6.94 4.20
CA GLY A 270 13.87 -7.81 4.84
C GLY A 270 13.58 -8.04 6.32
N ASN A 271 14.45 -8.81 6.96
CA ASN A 271 14.46 -8.97 8.42
C ASN A 271 15.89 -9.05 8.97
N ALA A 272 16.02 -8.72 10.26
CA ALA A 272 17.22 -8.87 11.09
C ALA A 272 16.76 -9.36 12.48
N HIS A 273 16.90 -10.67 12.70
CA HIS A 273 16.21 -11.43 13.75
C HIS A 273 14.72 -11.04 13.81
N GLN A 274 14.21 -10.62 14.97
CA GLN A 274 12.80 -10.25 15.21
C GLN A 274 12.33 -9.00 14.44
N LEU A 275 13.25 -8.18 13.94
CA LEU A 275 12.94 -6.92 13.26
C LEU A 275 12.77 -7.14 11.74
N SER A 276 11.53 -7.15 11.27
CA SER A 276 11.20 -7.09 9.84
C SER A 276 10.95 -5.64 9.40
N TRP A 277 11.16 -5.31 8.12
CA TRP A 277 10.95 -3.97 7.60
C TRP A 277 10.53 -3.98 6.12
N VAL A 278 9.80 -2.94 5.69
CA VAL A 278 9.31 -2.76 4.32
C VAL A 278 9.38 -1.29 3.90
N PHE A 279 9.96 -1.02 2.73
CA PHE A 279 9.92 0.27 2.05
C PHE A 279 9.49 0.09 0.59
N GLU A 280 8.40 0.74 0.15
CA GLU A 280 7.81 0.63 -1.19
C GLU A 280 7.34 2.02 -1.66
N GLY A 281 7.87 2.48 -2.80
CA GLY A 281 7.38 3.65 -3.53
C GLY A 281 6.51 3.26 -4.73
N ASP A 282 5.52 4.08 -5.06
CA ASP A 282 4.70 3.97 -6.28
C ASP A 282 5.04 5.11 -7.23
N TYR A 283 5.35 4.76 -8.48
CA TYR A 283 5.74 5.68 -9.56
C TYR A 283 4.60 5.92 -10.57
N ALA A 284 3.40 5.40 -10.28
CA ALA A 284 2.20 5.63 -11.08
C ALA A 284 1.83 7.12 -11.19
N ASN A 285 1.14 7.49 -12.27
CA ASN A 285 0.65 8.87 -12.52
C ASN A 285 1.75 9.95 -12.60
N ASN A 286 3.00 9.57 -12.88
CA ASN A 286 4.17 10.45 -13.00
C ASN A 286 4.58 11.20 -11.71
N GLN A 287 4.10 10.76 -10.55
CA GLN A 287 4.47 11.31 -9.24
C GLN A 287 4.89 10.17 -8.31
N LEU A 288 6.08 10.29 -7.69
CA LEU A 288 6.51 9.35 -6.67
C LEU A 288 5.71 9.57 -5.38
N SER A 289 5.09 8.51 -4.89
CA SER A 289 4.46 8.43 -3.57
C SER A 289 5.17 7.36 -2.72
N VAL A 290 5.48 7.67 -1.46
CA VAL A 290 5.95 6.69 -0.48
C VAL A 290 4.75 5.96 0.08
N VAL A 291 4.65 4.65 -0.14
CA VAL A 291 3.41 3.91 0.14
C VAL A 291 3.56 3.00 1.36
N SER A 292 4.45 2.02 1.33
CA SER A 292 4.80 1.26 2.55
C SER A 292 6.12 1.80 3.09
N ALA A 293 6.18 2.18 4.36
CA ALA A 293 7.42 2.63 5.00
C ALA A 293 7.35 2.34 6.51
N PHE A 294 7.59 1.09 6.90
CA PHE A 294 7.40 0.63 8.28
C PHE A 294 8.41 -0.44 8.72
N MET A 295 8.59 -0.55 10.04
CA MET A 295 9.32 -1.62 10.72
C MET A 295 8.38 -2.39 11.66
N THR A 296 8.57 -3.70 11.79
CA THR A 296 7.77 -4.60 12.63
C THR A 296 8.68 -5.43 13.53
N TRP A 297 8.46 -5.40 14.84
CA TRP A 297 9.07 -6.34 15.78
C TRP A 297 8.14 -7.54 16.01
N SER A 298 8.63 -8.76 15.79
CA SER A 298 7.90 -10.01 15.97
C SER A 298 8.31 -10.71 17.27
N ASP A 299 7.37 -11.04 18.15
CA ASP A 299 7.65 -11.66 19.46
C ASP A 299 6.54 -12.65 19.88
N LYS A 300 6.57 -13.19 21.11
CA LYS A 300 5.54 -14.08 21.67
C LYS A 300 4.93 -13.54 22.95
N MET A 301 3.62 -13.30 22.95
CA MET A 301 2.85 -12.92 24.13
C MET A 301 1.84 -14.03 24.47
N ALA A 302 1.85 -14.52 25.71
CA ALA A 302 0.98 -15.62 26.17
C ALA A 302 0.98 -16.87 25.25
N GLY A 303 2.13 -17.19 24.63
CA GLY A 303 2.29 -18.30 23.68
C GLY A 303 1.84 -17.99 22.24
N HIS A 304 1.16 -16.87 22.00
CA HIS A 304 0.76 -16.39 20.69
C HIS A 304 1.85 -15.55 20.03
N LEU A 305 1.98 -15.64 18.70
CA LEU A 305 2.78 -14.68 17.93
C LEU A 305 2.16 -13.29 18.02
N VAL A 306 2.99 -12.27 18.22
CA VAL A 306 2.61 -10.86 18.16
C VAL A 306 3.51 -10.06 17.22
N GLU A 307 2.95 -9.02 16.60
CA GLU A 307 3.66 -8.03 15.80
C GLU A 307 3.43 -6.63 16.39
N TYR A 308 4.51 -5.87 16.60
CA TYR A 308 4.47 -4.43 16.90
C TYR A 308 5.05 -3.66 15.72
N THR A 309 4.21 -2.93 14.98
CA THR A 309 4.60 -2.16 13.79
C THR A 309 4.64 -0.66 14.06
N LEU A 310 5.64 0.05 13.53
CA LEU A 310 5.72 1.50 13.47
C LEU A 310 6.05 1.98 12.05
N GLY A 311 5.32 2.99 11.54
CA GLY A 311 5.58 3.62 10.24
C GLY A 311 4.31 3.87 9.40
N ASN A 312 4.47 4.19 8.11
CA ASN A 312 3.35 4.33 7.17
C ASN A 312 2.88 2.94 6.71
N LYS A 313 1.71 2.51 7.19
CA LYS A 313 1.17 1.15 6.96
C LYS A 313 -0.24 1.18 6.39
N PHE A 314 -0.57 0.14 5.63
CA PHE A 314 -1.88 -0.08 5.03
C PHE A 314 -2.95 -0.36 6.10
N ASN A 315 -4.20 0.02 5.84
CA ASN A 315 -5.32 -0.15 6.76
C ASN A 315 -5.68 -1.64 6.99
N GLU A 316 -6.04 -2.01 8.22
CA GLU A 316 -6.59 -3.33 8.58
C GLU A 316 -8.10 -3.22 8.83
N ARG A 317 -8.89 -3.14 7.76
CA ARG A 317 -10.37 -3.03 7.75
C ARG A 317 -10.91 -3.80 6.55
N SER A 318 -12.03 -4.52 6.68
CA SER A 318 -12.62 -5.31 5.59
C SER A 318 -11.68 -6.43 5.04
N PHE A 319 -12.23 -7.43 4.37
CA PHE A 319 -11.45 -8.52 3.76
C PHE A 319 -10.71 -8.01 2.51
N ASP A 320 -11.45 -7.42 1.57
CA ASP A 320 -10.90 -6.82 0.35
C ASP A 320 -10.20 -5.47 0.67
N GLY A 321 -10.65 -4.79 1.73
CA GLY A 321 -10.07 -3.56 2.27
C GLY A 321 -8.69 -3.75 2.90
N SER A 322 -8.43 -4.88 3.56
CA SER A 322 -7.10 -5.24 4.11
C SER A 322 -6.21 -5.94 3.07
N THR A 323 -6.79 -6.42 1.97
CA THR A 323 -6.09 -7.10 0.88
C THR A 323 -5.22 -6.14 0.06
N GLY A 324 -4.02 -6.58 -0.36
CA GLY A 324 -3.15 -5.86 -1.28
C GLY A 324 -3.75 -5.68 -2.70
N SER A 325 -3.56 -4.51 -3.32
CA SER A 325 -4.18 -4.13 -4.62
C SER A 325 -3.69 -4.93 -5.84
N ASP A 326 -2.71 -5.79 -5.62
CA ASP A 326 -2.11 -6.80 -6.48
C ASP A 326 -2.85 -8.16 -6.41
N GLN A 327 -3.52 -8.47 -5.30
CA GLN A 327 -4.10 -9.79 -5.00
C GLN A 327 -5.65 -9.83 -5.09
N THR A 328 -6.32 -8.69 -5.30
CA THR A 328 -7.78 -8.61 -5.45
C THR A 328 -8.27 -9.47 -6.62
N VAL A 329 -9.42 -10.14 -6.47
CA VAL A 329 -10.01 -10.97 -7.56
C VAL A 329 -10.41 -10.10 -8.76
N PHE A 330 -10.98 -8.93 -8.51
CA PHE A 330 -11.42 -8.01 -9.55
C PHE A 330 -10.41 -6.89 -9.79
N LEU A 331 -10.58 -6.13 -10.88
CA LEU A 331 -9.72 -4.97 -11.18
C LEU A 331 -9.66 -3.98 -10.01
N ASP A 332 -10.76 -3.83 -9.28
CA ASP A 332 -10.87 -2.95 -8.13
C ASP A 332 -11.57 -3.62 -6.97
N ARG A 333 -11.36 -3.09 -5.76
CA ARG A 333 -12.01 -3.58 -4.55
C ARG A 333 -13.50 -3.34 -4.59
N ASP A 334 -14.24 -3.99 -3.70
CA ASP A 334 -15.67 -3.72 -3.51
C ASP A 334 -15.96 -2.33 -2.90
N LEU A 335 -17.25 -2.00 -2.79
CA LEU A 335 -17.72 -0.73 -2.26
C LEU A 335 -17.69 -0.65 -0.73
N VAL A 336 -17.65 -1.77 0.01
CA VAL A 336 -17.45 -1.77 1.47
C VAL A 336 -16.04 -1.30 1.77
N ALA A 337 -15.06 -1.91 1.12
CA ALA A 337 -13.67 -1.53 1.14
C ALA A 337 -13.43 -0.11 0.57
N SER A 338 -14.12 0.29 -0.50
CA SER A 338 -13.83 1.56 -1.21
C SER A 338 -14.56 2.78 -0.66
N ALA A 339 -15.72 2.63 -0.01
CA ALA A 339 -16.48 3.74 0.54
C ALA A 339 -16.23 4.00 2.02
N LEU A 340 -16.23 2.94 2.84
CA LEU A 340 -16.14 3.05 4.30
C LEU A 340 -14.67 3.23 4.74
N LEU A 341 -14.09 4.35 4.30
CA LEU A 341 -12.66 4.66 4.30
C LEU A 341 -12.41 5.94 5.12
N PRO A 342 -11.53 5.91 6.15
CA PRO A 342 -11.18 7.11 6.91
C PRO A 342 -10.52 8.18 6.01
N VAL A 343 -10.60 9.44 6.42
CA VAL A 343 -10.17 10.64 5.65
C VAL A 343 -8.70 10.58 5.25
N LYS A 344 -7.83 10.05 6.13
CA LYS A 344 -6.40 9.78 5.86
C LYS A 344 -6.16 8.86 4.64
N GLY A 345 -7.19 8.14 4.19
CA GLY A 345 -7.11 7.21 3.07
C GLY A 345 -6.57 5.84 3.47
N TRP A 346 -5.92 5.19 2.50
CA TRP A 346 -5.59 3.76 2.52
C TRP A 346 -4.39 3.36 3.37
N TYR A 347 -3.53 4.33 3.68
CA TYR A 347 -2.35 4.17 4.52
C TYR A 347 -2.42 5.22 5.65
N GLY A 348 -1.42 5.24 6.53
CA GLY A 348 -1.24 6.31 7.51
C GLY A 348 -0.04 6.05 8.41
N LEU A 349 0.59 7.12 8.87
CA LEU A 349 1.75 7.07 9.75
C LEU A 349 1.31 6.80 11.20
N GLY A 350 1.85 5.75 11.81
CA GLY A 350 1.60 5.50 13.24
C GLY A 350 2.01 4.11 13.71
N GLY A 351 1.27 3.59 14.68
CA GLY A 351 1.49 2.28 15.28
C GLY A 351 0.41 1.27 14.90
N ALA A 352 0.80 0.00 14.80
CA ALA A 352 -0.14 -1.12 14.69
C ALA A 352 0.33 -2.30 15.52
N PHE A 353 -0.62 -3.02 16.12
CA PHE A 353 -0.38 -4.25 16.86
C PHE A 353 -1.19 -5.39 16.26
N LYS A 354 -0.60 -6.60 16.16
CA LYS A 354 -1.33 -7.82 15.83
C LYS A 354 -1.01 -8.94 16.82
N ILE A 355 -1.98 -9.81 17.06
CA ILE A 355 -1.84 -11.07 17.80
C ILE A 355 -2.54 -12.20 17.05
N PHE A 356 -1.91 -13.38 17.00
CA PHE A 356 -2.34 -14.49 16.17
C PHE A 356 -2.57 -15.79 16.95
N GLY A 357 -3.76 -16.37 16.77
CA GLY A 357 -4.09 -17.74 17.16
C GLY A 357 -3.84 -18.76 16.05
N SER A 358 -4.17 -20.02 16.31
CA SER A 358 -4.10 -21.12 15.34
C SER A 358 -5.17 -21.04 14.24
N ASN A 359 -6.25 -20.30 14.50
CA ASN A 359 -7.40 -20.11 13.62
C ASN A 359 -8.09 -18.75 13.82
N TRP A 360 -7.39 -17.74 14.37
CA TRP A 360 -7.92 -16.39 14.54
C TRP A 360 -6.78 -15.36 14.55
N HIS A 361 -7.12 -14.09 14.34
CA HIS A 361 -6.21 -12.98 14.63
C HIS A 361 -6.98 -11.75 15.15
N VAL A 362 -6.30 -10.87 15.87
CA VAL A 362 -6.74 -9.51 16.15
C VAL A 362 -5.66 -8.55 15.70
N ALA A 363 -6.06 -7.50 14.98
CA ALA A 363 -5.22 -6.40 14.53
C ALA A 363 -5.82 -5.07 14.98
N THR A 364 -4.98 -4.15 15.47
CA THR A 364 -5.38 -2.79 15.81
C THR A 364 -4.36 -1.79 15.30
N GLN A 365 -4.81 -0.58 14.96
CA GLN A 365 -3.95 0.50 14.46
C GLN A 365 -4.34 1.84 15.11
N ILE A 366 -3.35 2.69 15.34
CA ILE A 366 -3.51 4.11 15.68
C ILE A 366 -2.61 4.89 14.74
N THR A 367 -3.19 5.60 13.77
CA THR A 367 -2.45 6.31 12.72
C THR A 367 -2.97 7.72 12.49
N GLY A 368 -2.04 8.64 12.26
CA GLY A 368 -2.31 9.94 11.64
C GLY A 368 -2.41 9.85 10.11
N ASP A 369 -2.07 10.95 9.45
CA ASP A 369 -2.20 11.13 8.00
C ASP A 369 -1.30 10.17 7.17
N ASP A 370 -1.58 10.06 5.87
CA ASP A 370 -0.65 9.49 4.90
C ASP A 370 0.56 10.42 4.72
N VAL A 371 1.78 9.87 4.75
CA VAL A 371 3.05 10.63 4.69
C VAL A 371 3.20 11.55 3.46
N ASN A 372 2.49 11.29 2.37
CA ASN A 372 2.50 12.12 1.16
C ASN A 372 1.61 13.37 1.28
N SER A 373 0.84 13.50 2.37
CA SER A 373 -0.09 14.61 2.65
C SER A 373 0.35 15.53 3.81
N ALA A 374 1.53 15.26 4.39
CA ALA A 374 2.08 15.99 5.53
C ALA A 374 2.20 17.50 5.26
N ASN A 375 1.60 18.32 6.13
CA ASN A 375 1.63 19.78 6.03
C ASN A 375 2.46 20.39 7.16
N VAL A 376 3.74 20.65 6.88
CA VAL A 376 4.70 21.18 7.87
C VAL A 376 4.72 22.72 7.96
N THR A 377 3.87 23.43 7.22
CA THR A 377 3.84 24.91 7.19
C THR A 377 2.60 25.51 7.85
N ASN A 378 1.46 24.81 7.83
CA ASN A 378 0.26 25.18 8.56
C ASN A 378 0.27 24.49 9.93
N ASN A 379 0.17 25.24 11.03
CA ASN A 379 0.10 24.70 12.39
C ASN A 379 -1.29 24.10 12.69
N VAL A 380 -1.61 22.97 12.07
CA VAL A 380 -2.86 22.21 12.18
C VAL A 380 -2.49 20.75 12.41
N ARG A 381 -3.16 20.07 13.34
CA ARG A 381 -2.96 18.63 13.57
C ARG A 381 -3.38 17.80 12.35
N ASP A 382 -2.81 16.60 12.25
CA ASP A 382 -3.28 15.52 11.39
C ASP A 382 -4.70 15.04 11.77
N ASP A 383 -5.29 14.21 10.91
CA ASP A 383 -6.41 13.34 11.32
C ASP A 383 -5.89 12.30 12.32
N LEU A 384 -6.77 11.68 13.13
CA LEU A 384 -6.37 10.59 14.03
C LEU A 384 -7.38 9.44 13.97
N THR A 385 -6.95 8.30 13.41
CA THR A 385 -7.78 7.09 13.27
C THR A 385 -7.34 5.99 14.22
N TYR A 386 -8.31 5.46 14.96
CA TYR A 386 -8.22 4.24 15.77
C TYR A 386 -8.96 3.11 15.03
N MET A 387 -8.30 1.99 14.80
CA MET A 387 -8.84 0.87 14.01
C MET A 387 -8.73 -0.46 14.76
N LEU A 388 -9.70 -1.34 14.55
CA LEU A 388 -9.74 -2.70 15.07
C LEU A 388 -10.30 -3.64 14.00
N ARG A 389 -9.64 -4.76 13.76
CA ARG A 389 -10.15 -5.87 12.95
C ARG A 389 -9.82 -7.19 13.63
N THR A 390 -10.74 -8.14 13.53
CA THR A 390 -10.58 -9.50 13.99
C THR A 390 -11.09 -10.46 12.93
N HIS A 391 -10.52 -11.67 12.87
CA HIS A 391 -11.14 -12.76 12.14
C HIS A 391 -10.98 -14.08 12.90
N TYR A 392 -11.92 -15.00 12.63
CA TYR A 392 -12.00 -16.33 13.20
C TYR A 392 -12.33 -17.36 12.11
N ILE A 393 -11.64 -18.49 12.12
CA ILE A 393 -11.87 -19.64 11.24
C ILE A 393 -12.50 -20.75 12.10
N PRO A 394 -13.84 -20.79 12.23
CA PRO A 394 -14.53 -21.80 13.03
C PRO A 394 -14.34 -23.22 12.50
N TRP A 395 -14.10 -23.38 11.19
CA TRP A 395 -14.00 -24.68 10.55
C TRP A 395 -13.07 -24.67 9.33
N ARG A 396 -12.24 -25.71 9.22
CA ARG A 396 -11.35 -25.99 8.10
C ARG A 396 -11.23 -27.50 7.91
N SER A 397 -11.21 -27.94 6.66
CA SER A 397 -11.00 -29.33 6.24
C SER A 397 -9.94 -29.40 5.12
N LYS A 398 -9.71 -30.58 4.55
CA LYS A 398 -8.79 -30.75 3.40
C LYS A 398 -9.27 -30.07 2.11
N LYS A 399 -10.56 -29.71 2.00
CA LYS A 399 -11.16 -29.12 0.78
C LYS A 399 -11.92 -27.82 1.00
N ALA A 400 -12.24 -27.46 2.24
CA ALA A 400 -13.16 -26.35 2.52
C ALA A 400 -12.81 -25.62 3.82
N LEU A 401 -13.19 -24.35 3.92
CA LEU A 401 -12.90 -23.45 5.02
C LEU A 401 -14.03 -22.42 5.17
N ILE A 402 -14.29 -21.99 6.40
CA ILE A 402 -15.13 -20.83 6.71
C ILE A 402 -14.29 -19.82 7.51
N HIS A 403 -14.36 -18.55 7.14
CA HIS A 403 -13.82 -17.39 7.83
C HIS A 403 -14.98 -16.47 8.20
N LEU A 404 -14.94 -15.92 9.41
CA LEU A 404 -15.83 -14.88 9.92
C LEU A 404 -14.96 -13.72 10.39
N GLY A 405 -15.20 -12.51 9.90
CA GLY A 405 -14.45 -11.30 10.26
C GLY A 405 -15.37 -10.20 10.79
N ALA A 406 -14.79 -9.31 11.59
CA ALA A 406 -15.46 -8.09 12.04
C ALA A 406 -14.40 -6.98 12.18
N TRP A 407 -14.77 -5.76 11.81
CA TRP A 407 -13.87 -4.61 11.83
C TRP A 407 -14.62 -3.33 12.19
N GLY A 408 -13.87 -2.31 12.58
CA GLY A 408 -14.35 -0.96 12.77
C GLY A 408 -13.23 0.06 12.94
N PHE A 409 -13.58 1.33 12.81
CA PHE A 409 -12.70 2.44 13.15
C PHE A 409 -13.48 3.62 13.72
N TYR A 410 -12.79 4.44 14.52
CA TYR A 410 -13.19 5.80 14.84
C TYR A 410 -12.11 6.75 14.35
N GLU A 411 -12.51 7.85 13.73
CA GLU A 411 -11.59 8.92 13.31
C GLU A 411 -12.01 10.27 13.91
N ASP A 412 -11.06 11.00 14.46
CA ASP A 412 -11.19 12.41 14.79
C ASP A 412 -10.46 13.24 13.72
N VAL A 413 -11.20 14.07 12.99
CA VAL A 413 -10.74 14.70 11.75
C VAL A 413 -10.15 16.07 12.06
N LYS A 414 -9.17 16.53 11.28
CA LYS A 414 -8.61 17.89 11.39
C LYS A 414 -9.54 18.97 10.82
N PRO A 415 -9.37 20.25 11.22
CA PRO A 415 -10.08 21.35 10.59
C PRO A 415 -9.77 21.43 9.09
N ALA A 416 -10.81 21.50 8.26
CA ALA A 416 -10.74 21.67 6.82
C ALA A 416 -11.76 22.73 6.36
N ALA A 417 -11.68 23.19 5.11
CA ALA A 417 -12.61 24.18 4.56
C ALA A 417 -13.97 23.56 4.16
N THR A 418 -13.95 22.35 3.61
CA THR A 418 -15.12 21.55 3.20
C THR A 418 -14.85 20.06 3.41
N PHE A 419 -15.88 19.23 3.23
CA PHE A 419 -15.71 17.79 3.01
C PHE A 419 -16.39 17.36 1.70
N SER A 420 -15.76 16.44 0.97
CA SER A 420 -16.29 15.78 -0.23
C SER A 420 -15.82 14.33 -0.25
N GLN A 421 -16.63 13.43 -0.83
CA GLN A 421 -16.27 12.04 -1.06
C GLN A 421 -16.65 11.62 -2.48
N SER A 422 -15.79 10.85 -3.13
CA SER A 422 -16.02 10.26 -4.45
C SER A 422 -15.75 8.77 -4.38
N VAL A 423 -16.81 7.96 -4.39
CA VAL A 423 -16.74 6.50 -4.41
C VAL A 423 -16.90 6.06 -5.86
N ARG A 424 -15.79 5.68 -6.48
CA ARG A 424 -15.72 5.19 -7.85
C ARG A 424 -16.44 3.85 -8.01
N LEU A 425 -17.12 3.67 -9.13
CA LEU A 425 -17.98 2.51 -9.40
C LEU A 425 -17.53 1.66 -10.61
N LEU A 426 -16.76 2.26 -11.53
CA LEU A 426 -16.14 1.57 -12.66
C LEU A 426 -14.61 1.38 -12.43
N ALA A 427 -13.92 0.69 -13.34
CA ALA A 427 -12.47 0.47 -13.24
C ALA A 427 -11.69 1.81 -13.30
N ARG A 428 -10.44 1.82 -12.81
CA ARG A 428 -9.64 3.05 -12.62
C ARG A 428 -9.35 3.87 -13.89
N THR A 429 -9.63 3.29 -15.04
CA THR A 429 -9.58 3.95 -16.35
C THR A 429 -10.73 4.95 -16.55
N ASP A 430 -11.80 4.88 -15.76
CA ASP A 430 -12.80 5.94 -15.62
C ASP A 430 -13.12 6.30 -14.16
N ASP A 431 -12.16 6.96 -13.50
CA ASP A 431 -12.35 7.59 -12.18
C ASP A 431 -13.46 8.67 -12.15
N ALA A 432 -14.03 9.08 -13.30
CA ALA A 432 -15.11 10.07 -13.34
C ALA A 432 -16.51 9.46 -13.15
N PHE A 433 -16.68 8.14 -13.35
CA PHE A 433 -17.92 7.43 -13.03
C PHE A 433 -17.91 6.95 -11.57
N GLY A 434 -18.55 7.75 -10.71
CA GLY A 434 -18.64 7.47 -9.28
C GLY A 434 -19.86 8.10 -8.60
N LEU A 435 -20.16 7.59 -7.41
CA LEU A 435 -21.01 8.25 -6.43
C LEU A 435 -20.24 9.43 -5.84
N GLN A 436 -20.77 10.64 -6.01
CA GLN A 436 -20.16 11.88 -5.55
C GLN A 436 -21.08 12.59 -4.55
N PHE A 437 -20.51 13.01 -3.42
CA PHE A 437 -21.20 13.89 -2.47
C PHE A 437 -20.24 14.91 -1.85
N GLY A 438 -20.79 16.02 -1.37
CA GLY A 438 -20.09 17.28 -1.14
C GLY A 438 -19.98 18.16 -2.41
N PRO A 439 -19.27 19.30 -2.34
CA PRO A 439 -18.66 19.84 -1.13
C PRO A 439 -19.72 20.26 -0.10
N MET A 440 -19.53 19.82 1.14
CA MET A 440 -20.38 20.12 2.28
C MET A 440 -19.56 20.63 3.47
N VAL A 441 -20.24 20.93 4.59
CA VAL A 441 -19.60 21.28 5.86
C VAL A 441 -18.53 20.22 6.21
N PRO A 442 -17.33 20.61 6.69
CA PRO A 442 -16.26 19.68 7.01
C PRO A 442 -16.71 18.59 7.98
N LEU A 443 -16.15 17.39 7.81
CA LEU A 443 -16.28 16.29 8.76
C LEU A 443 -15.58 16.68 10.07
N ALA A 444 -16.21 16.35 11.20
CA ALA A 444 -15.65 16.50 12.54
C ALA A 444 -15.04 15.18 13.02
N ASN A 445 -15.81 14.10 12.89
CA ASN A 445 -15.42 12.73 13.19
C ASN A 445 -16.30 11.75 12.40
N SER A 446 -15.87 10.49 12.33
CA SER A 446 -16.74 9.39 11.91
C SER A 446 -16.45 8.11 12.68
N MET A 447 -17.43 7.21 12.71
CA MET A 447 -17.30 5.86 13.26
C MET A 447 -17.87 4.85 12.27
N ALA A 448 -17.05 3.87 11.87
CA ALA A 448 -17.46 2.79 10.98
C ALA A 448 -17.34 1.42 11.65
N GLY A 449 -18.15 0.48 11.17
CA GLY A 449 -18.06 -0.93 11.51
C GLY A 449 -18.62 -1.82 10.41
N GLY A 450 -18.12 -3.05 10.33
CA GLY A 450 -18.56 -4.03 9.36
C GLY A 450 -18.24 -5.47 9.74
N VAL A 451 -18.83 -6.39 8.98
CA VAL A 451 -18.71 -7.85 9.14
C VAL A 451 -18.35 -8.50 7.81
N GLU A 452 -17.60 -9.59 7.89
CA GLU A 452 -17.01 -10.32 6.78
C GLU A 452 -17.40 -11.81 6.91
N VAL A 453 -17.85 -12.44 5.84
CA VAL A 453 -18.08 -13.90 5.80
C VAL A 453 -17.45 -14.43 4.53
N PHE A 454 -16.44 -15.30 4.66
CA PHE A 454 -15.72 -15.88 3.53
C PHE A 454 -15.73 -17.41 3.62
N GLY A 455 -15.88 -18.08 2.49
CA GLY A 455 -15.92 -19.52 2.39
C GLY A 455 -15.18 -20.07 1.17
N ILE A 456 -14.59 -21.26 1.32
CA ILE A 456 -13.99 -22.05 0.24
C ILE A 456 -14.62 -23.44 0.22
N TRP A 457 -14.91 -23.97 -0.97
CA TRP A 457 -15.27 -25.37 -1.21
C TRP A 457 -14.63 -25.89 -2.50
N GLY A 458 -13.53 -26.64 -2.36
CA GLY A 458 -12.72 -27.08 -3.49
C GLY A 458 -12.10 -25.88 -4.21
N PRO A 459 -12.30 -25.75 -5.54
CA PRO A 459 -11.85 -24.58 -6.30
C PRO A 459 -12.78 -23.37 -6.19
N ALA A 460 -13.99 -23.54 -5.62
CA ALA A 460 -14.99 -22.47 -5.51
C ALA A 460 -14.85 -21.69 -4.20
N TRP A 461 -15.24 -20.42 -4.22
CA TRP A 461 -15.19 -19.52 -3.08
C TRP A 461 -16.35 -18.51 -3.10
N GLY A 462 -16.65 -17.93 -1.93
CA GLY A 462 -17.61 -16.83 -1.79
C GLY A 462 -17.24 -15.90 -0.64
N LEU A 463 -17.48 -14.59 -0.82
CA LEU A 463 -17.24 -13.52 0.13
C LEU A 463 -18.52 -12.66 0.25
N VAL A 464 -18.94 -12.37 1.47
CA VAL A 464 -19.93 -11.34 1.79
C VAL A 464 -19.28 -10.33 2.73
N GLU A 465 -19.38 -9.05 2.39
CA GLU A 465 -19.03 -7.96 3.28
C GLU A 465 -20.22 -7.01 3.45
N TYR A 466 -20.43 -6.51 4.67
CA TYR A 466 -21.39 -5.45 4.97
C TYR A 466 -20.79 -4.49 5.98
N GLY A 467 -21.08 -3.19 5.84
CA GLY A 467 -20.73 -2.21 6.86
C GLY A 467 -21.52 -0.92 6.77
N ALA A 468 -21.34 -0.08 7.78
CA ALA A 468 -21.86 1.27 7.84
C ALA A 468 -20.85 2.21 8.49
N ARG A 469 -20.92 3.50 8.15
CA ARG A 469 -20.14 4.59 8.74
C ARG A 469 -21.05 5.75 9.10
N HIS A 470 -21.12 6.07 10.38
CA HIS A 470 -21.80 7.24 10.89
C HIS A 470 -20.83 8.44 10.88
N MET A 471 -21.29 9.59 10.38
CA MET A 471 -20.47 10.76 10.08
C MET A 471 -21.09 12.02 10.70
N LYS A 472 -20.32 12.75 11.52
CA LYS A 472 -20.74 14.06 12.07
C LYS A 472 -20.00 15.20 11.38
N LEU A 473 -20.74 16.16 10.83
CA LEU A 473 -20.18 17.41 10.29
C LEU A 473 -19.98 18.43 11.42
N ARG A 474 -19.05 19.38 11.23
CA ARG A 474 -18.69 20.39 12.24
C ARG A 474 -19.86 21.31 12.59
N ASP A 475 -20.00 21.60 13.88
CA ASP A 475 -20.99 22.55 14.40
C ASP A 475 -20.63 24.02 14.08
N THR A 476 -19.35 24.32 13.85
CA THR A 476 -18.83 25.65 13.52
C THR A 476 -17.71 25.57 12.48
N VAL A 477 -17.67 26.54 11.55
CA VAL A 477 -16.62 26.67 10.52
C VAL A 477 -16.27 28.16 10.34
N PRO A 478 -15.00 28.58 10.57
CA PRO A 478 -14.57 29.95 10.27
C PRO A 478 -14.65 30.24 8.76
N GLY A 479 -15.21 31.40 8.39
CA GLY A 479 -15.23 31.85 6.99
C GLY A 479 -16.08 31.00 6.02
N LEU A 480 -17.15 30.36 6.51
CA LEU A 480 -17.96 29.41 5.75
C LEU A 480 -18.56 29.99 4.45
N THR A 481 -18.07 29.55 3.30
CA THR A 481 -18.60 29.86 1.96
C THR A 481 -19.77 28.97 1.52
N LEU A 482 -20.17 27.99 2.33
CA LEU A 482 -21.26 27.04 2.06
C LEU A 482 -22.51 27.37 2.89
N SER A 483 -23.64 26.73 2.57
CA SER A 483 -24.89 26.95 3.33
C SER A 483 -24.76 26.52 4.80
N PRO A 484 -25.06 27.40 5.78
CA PRO A 484 -25.06 27.04 7.21
C PRO A 484 -26.04 25.94 7.61
N ARG A 485 -26.99 25.58 6.73
CA ARG A 485 -28.10 24.64 6.99
C ARG A 485 -27.65 23.25 7.45
N ASN A 486 -26.40 22.86 7.17
CA ASN A 486 -25.84 21.55 7.47
C ASN A 486 -24.76 21.56 8.58
N LEU A 487 -24.63 22.65 9.34
CA LEU A 487 -23.74 22.69 10.52
C LEU A 487 -24.23 21.68 11.58
N GLY A 488 -23.31 20.93 12.17
CA GLY A 488 -23.60 19.87 13.15
C GLY A 488 -24.39 18.66 12.61
N ALA A 489 -24.70 18.64 11.31
CA ALA A 489 -25.50 17.60 10.69
C ALA A 489 -24.81 16.23 10.77
N GLN A 490 -25.62 15.18 10.85
CA GLN A 490 -25.17 13.80 11.00
C GLN A 490 -25.90 12.92 9.98
N GLY A 491 -25.21 11.88 9.52
CA GLY A 491 -25.75 10.90 8.58
C GLY A 491 -24.94 9.61 8.61
N THR A 492 -25.44 8.59 7.92
CA THR A 492 -24.80 7.27 7.85
C THR A 492 -24.74 6.81 6.40
N GLU A 493 -23.55 6.46 5.92
CA GLU A 493 -23.39 5.68 4.70
C GLU A 493 -23.37 4.18 5.03
N GLN A 494 -23.97 3.37 4.16
CA GLN A 494 -24.01 1.92 4.27
C GLN A 494 -23.51 1.31 2.95
N ALA A 495 -22.78 0.20 3.05
CA ALA A 495 -22.27 -0.53 1.90
C ALA A 495 -22.40 -2.04 2.08
N PHE A 496 -22.57 -2.74 0.97
CA PHE A 496 -22.64 -4.20 0.88
C PHE A 496 -21.85 -4.69 -0.33
N SER A 497 -21.25 -5.87 -0.22
CA SER A 497 -20.71 -6.62 -1.34
C SER A 497 -20.99 -8.12 -1.19
N PHE A 498 -21.37 -8.76 -2.30
CA PHE A 498 -21.33 -10.20 -2.46
C PHE A 498 -20.43 -10.53 -3.64
N GLN A 499 -19.33 -11.23 -3.38
CA GLN A 499 -18.38 -11.72 -4.37
C GLN A 499 -18.39 -13.26 -4.39
N THR A 500 -18.25 -13.90 -5.55
CA THR A 500 -18.19 -15.36 -5.69
C THR A 500 -17.38 -15.77 -6.92
N GLY A 501 -16.76 -16.94 -6.91
CA GLY A 501 -15.96 -17.42 -8.05
C GLY A 501 -15.46 -18.84 -7.92
N ALA A 502 -14.79 -19.33 -8.96
CA ALA A 502 -14.16 -20.64 -8.96
C ALA A 502 -12.97 -20.74 -9.94
N PHE A 503 -11.94 -21.49 -9.52
CA PHE A 503 -10.84 -21.90 -10.41
C PHE A 503 -11.25 -23.10 -11.26
N LEU A 504 -11.47 -22.88 -12.55
CA LEU A 504 -11.84 -23.90 -13.54
C LEU A 504 -10.76 -24.98 -13.70
N THR A 505 -9.51 -24.64 -13.42
CA THR A 505 -8.33 -25.51 -13.49
C THR A 505 -8.01 -26.24 -12.18
N GLY A 506 -8.82 -26.07 -11.13
CA GLY A 506 -8.73 -26.88 -9.91
C GLY A 506 -7.76 -26.39 -8.83
N GLU A 507 -7.14 -25.21 -9.00
CA GLU A 507 -6.43 -24.50 -7.93
C GLU A 507 -7.31 -24.37 -6.66
N THR A 508 -6.64 -24.26 -5.51
CA THR A 508 -7.30 -23.85 -4.27
C THR A 508 -7.34 -22.31 -4.19
N PRO A 509 -8.48 -21.69 -3.85
CA PRO A 509 -8.60 -20.23 -3.78
C PRO A 509 -7.58 -19.58 -2.86
N ASN A 510 -7.15 -18.39 -3.26
CA ASN A 510 -5.94 -17.71 -2.81
C ASN A 510 -6.06 -17.00 -1.44
N TYR A 511 -6.46 -17.75 -0.41
CA TYR A 511 -6.73 -17.24 0.94
C TYR A 511 -5.55 -17.42 1.91
N PHE A 512 -5.10 -16.33 2.52
CA PHE A 512 -4.09 -16.35 3.58
C PHE A 512 -4.73 -16.30 4.97
N ALA A 513 -4.84 -17.48 5.60
CA ALA A 513 -5.47 -17.68 6.90
C ALA A 513 -4.81 -16.96 8.09
N HIS A 514 -3.62 -16.37 7.92
CA HIS A 514 -2.92 -15.71 9.03
C HIS A 514 -3.47 -14.30 9.32
N THR A 515 -3.76 -13.51 8.27
CA THR A 515 -4.39 -12.17 8.38
C THR A 515 -5.82 -12.13 7.84
N GLY A 516 -6.28 -13.19 7.19
CA GLY A 516 -7.62 -13.28 6.61
C GLY A 516 -7.78 -12.33 5.42
N GLN A 517 -6.97 -12.53 4.38
CA GLN A 517 -6.87 -11.65 3.20
C GLN A 517 -6.71 -12.50 1.94
N TRP A 518 -6.96 -11.90 0.76
CA TRP A 518 -6.47 -12.46 -0.50
C TRP A 518 -4.95 -12.39 -0.56
N ALA A 519 -4.35 -13.41 -1.15
CA ALA A 519 -2.92 -13.57 -1.34
C ALA A 519 -2.64 -14.07 -2.76
N THR A 520 -1.41 -14.47 -3.05
CA THR A 520 -1.05 -14.96 -4.38
C THR A 520 -1.41 -16.45 -4.53
N PRO A 521 -2.18 -16.87 -5.55
CA PRO A 521 -2.53 -18.27 -5.73
C PRO A 521 -1.33 -19.18 -5.98
N ARG A 522 -1.51 -20.47 -5.73
CA ARG A 522 -0.60 -21.53 -6.18
C ARG A 522 -1.11 -22.13 -7.48
N ILE A 523 -0.52 -21.74 -8.61
CA ILE A 523 -0.92 -22.24 -9.93
C ILE A 523 -0.39 -23.67 -10.13
N LEU A 524 -1.27 -24.58 -10.58
CA LEU A 524 -0.95 -26.00 -10.68
C LEU A 524 -0.21 -26.34 -11.99
N HIS A 525 -0.55 -25.63 -13.07
CA HIS A 525 -0.04 -25.84 -14.43
C HIS A 525 0.51 -24.52 -15.05
N PRO A 526 1.64 -23.95 -14.59
CA PRO A 526 2.14 -22.66 -15.09
C PRO A 526 2.54 -22.70 -16.57
N VAL A 527 2.37 -21.58 -17.28
CA VAL A 527 2.58 -21.49 -18.74
C VAL A 527 4.05 -21.62 -19.13
N ALA A 528 4.98 -21.13 -18.31
CA ALA A 528 6.43 -21.29 -18.56
C ALA A 528 6.89 -22.75 -18.50
N ASP A 529 6.14 -23.61 -17.80
CA ASP A 529 6.39 -25.05 -17.64
C ASP A 529 5.53 -25.90 -18.59
N GLY A 530 4.95 -25.28 -19.63
CA GLY A 530 4.13 -25.93 -20.66
C GLY A 530 2.66 -26.16 -20.28
N GLY A 531 2.20 -25.63 -19.14
CA GLY A 531 0.81 -25.70 -18.71
C GLY A 531 -0.09 -24.61 -19.34
N ILE A 532 -1.38 -24.65 -19.00
CA ILE A 532 -2.39 -23.69 -19.50
C ILE A 532 -2.59 -22.46 -18.60
N GLY A 533 -1.80 -22.33 -17.53
CA GLY A 533 -2.04 -21.38 -16.44
C GLY A 533 -3.19 -21.80 -15.54
N GLY A 534 -3.49 -20.99 -14.52
CA GLY A 534 -4.71 -21.10 -13.74
C GLY A 534 -5.81 -20.21 -14.33
N TRP A 535 -7.03 -20.72 -14.44
CA TRP A 535 -8.19 -19.98 -14.94
C TRP A 535 -9.25 -19.86 -13.85
N GLU A 536 -9.61 -18.63 -13.50
CA GLU A 536 -10.66 -18.31 -12.53
C GLU A 536 -11.76 -17.49 -13.19
N VAL A 537 -13.01 -17.82 -12.88
CA VAL A 537 -14.18 -17.02 -13.22
C VAL A 537 -14.82 -16.50 -11.93
N ALA A 538 -15.26 -15.25 -11.94
CA ALA A 538 -15.81 -14.60 -10.75
C ALA A 538 -16.96 -13.63 -11.11
N ALA A 539 -17.88 -13.44 -10.16
CA ALA A 539 -18.96 -12.48 -10.22
C ALA A 539 -19.06 -11.70 -8.90
N ARG A 540 -19.46 -10.43 -8.98
CA ARG A 540 -19.65 -9.56 -7.81
C ARG A 540 -20.86 -8.66 -8.00
N TRP A 541 -21.61 -8.43 -6.94
CA TRP A 541 -22.59 -7.36 -6.83
C TRP A 541 -22.29 -6.50 -5.61
N ASP A 542 -22.15 -5.20 -5.81
CA ASP A 542 -21.93 -4.22 -4.74
C ASP A 542 -23.10 -3.23 -4.66
N TRP A 543 -23.37 -2.72 -3.46
CA TRP A 543 -24.38 -1.69 -3.21
C TRP A 543 -23.87 -0.66 -2.20
N ILE A 544 -24.30 0.59 -2.35
CA ILE A 544 -24.01 1.69 -1.44
C ILE A 544 -25.19 2.66 -1.35
N ASP A 545 -25.55 3.07 -0.14
CA ASP A 545 -26.49 4.15 0.11
C ASP A 545 -25.91 5.12 1.15
N ALA A 546 -25.73 6.36 0.72
CA ALA A 546 -25.29 7.50 1.52
C ALA A 546 -26.41 8.55 1.63
N THR A 547 -27.66 8.24 1.27
CA THR A 547 -28.71 9.24 1.05
C THR A 547 -29.16 9.99 2.30
N SER A 548 -28.84 9.47 3.49
CA SER A 548 -29.04 10.13 4.79
C SER A 548 -27.98 11.20 5.11
N ILE A 549 -26.81 11.16 4.45
CA ILE A 549 -25.78 12.20 4.54
C ILE A 549 -26.23 13.41 3.71
N PRO A 550 -26.01 14.66 4.15
CA PRO A 550 -26.25 15.84 3.32
C PRO A 550 -25.55 15.71 1.97
N THR A 551 -26.26 15.99 0.86
CA THR A 551 -25.80 15.77 -0.53
C THR A 551 -25.51 14.32 -0.94
N GLY A 552 -25.57 13.35 -0.03
CA GLY A 552 -25.29 11.93 -0.30
C GLY A 552 -26.29 11.28 -1.26
N GLY A 553 -25.80 10.41 -2.14
CA GLY A 553 -26.57 9.66 -3.12
C GLY A 553 -26.62 8.16 -2.82
N ARG A 554 -26.89 7.35 -3.85
CA ARG A 554 -26.82 5.87 -3.79
C ARG A 554 -26.31 5.29 -5.10
N ALA A 555 -25.78 4.08 -5.07
CA ALA A 555 -25.33 3.36 -6.26
C ALA A 555 -25.34 1.84 -6.06
N TRP A 556 -25.27 1.10 -7.17
CA TRP A 556 -24.95 -0.33 -7.18
C TRP A 556 -24.09 -0.68 -8.40
N THR A 557 -23.38 -1.81 -8.34
CA THR A 557 -22.57 -2.34 -9.44
C THR A 557 -22.76 -3.84 -9.58
N ALA A 558 -22.64 -4.35 -10.80
CA ALA A 558 -22.49 -5.78 -11.06
C ALA A 558 -21.27 -6.01 -11.95
N THR A 559 -20.36 -6.87 -11.52
CA THR A 559 -19.14 -7.23 -12.25
C THR A 559 -19.14 -8.72 -12.55
N ILE A 560 -18.76 -9.08 -13.77
CA ILE A 560 -18.27 -10.43 -14.10
C ILE A 560 -16.80 -10.31 -14.52
N GLY A 561 -15.99 -11.31 -14.15
CA GLY A 561 -14.55 -11.29 -14.36
C GLY A 561 -13.98 -12.65 -14.73
N VAL A 562 -12.92 -12.63 -15.52
CA VAL A 562 -12.09 -13.80 -15.86
C VAL A 562 -10.63 -13.44 -15.58
N ASN A 563 -9.96 -14.25 -14.76
CA ASN A 563 -8.55 -14.12 -14.43
C ASN A 563 -7.77 -15.30 -15.04
N TRP A 564 -6.74 -15.01 -15.82
CA TRP A 564 -5.80 -16.00 -16.34
C TRP A 564 -4.43 -15.79 -15.70
N TYR A 565 -4.10 -16.67 -14.77
CA TYR A 565 -2.82 -16.68 -14.05
C TYR A 565 -1.79 -17.49 -14.86
N LEU A 566 -1.03 -16.79 -15.70
CA LEU A 566 0.06 -17.36 -16.50
C LEU A 566 1.08 -18.08 -15.62
N LEU A 567 1.43 -17.44 -14.51
CA LEU A 567 2.33 -17.89 -13.45
C LEU A 567 1.72 -17.45 -12.11
N SER A 568 2.15 -18.00 -10.98
CA SER A 568 1.72 -17.51 -9.66
C SER A 568 1.90 -15.99 -9.51
N PHE A 569 2.99 -15.44 -10.04
CA PHE A 569 3.35 -14.03 -9.94
C PHE A 569 2.96 -13.15 -11.15
N ALA A 570 2.30 -13.72 -12.17
CA ALA A 570 1.93 -13.00 -13.40
C ALA A 570 0.54 -13.41 -13.91
N ARG A 571 -0.38 -12.45 -14.04
CA ARG A 571 -1.77 -12.69 -14.48
C ARG A 571 -2.31 -11.63 -15.43
N LEU A 572 -3.26 -12.06 -16.26
CA LEU A 572 -4.14 -11.20 -17.03
C LEU A 572 -5.54 -11.23 -16.39
N MET A 573 -6.24 -10.10 -16.42
CA MET A 573 -7.59 -9.96 -15.88
C MET A 573 -8.48 -9.28 -16.92
N LEU A 574 -9.72 -9.75 -17.09
CA LEU A 574 -10.76 -9.14 -17.93
C LEU A 574 -12.03 -9.03 -17.11
N ASN A 575 -12.53 -7.81 -16.93
CA ASN A 575 -13.79 -7.52 -16.26
C ASN A 575 -14.78 -6.85 -17.22
N TYR A 576 -16.06 -7.20 -17.10
CA TYR A 576 -17.17 -6.35 -17.51
C TYR A 576 -17.92 -5.92 -16.24
N THR A 577 -18.09 -4.61 -16.06
CA THR A 577 -18.83 -4.04 -14.93
C THR A 577 -19.93 -3.12 -15.44
N HIS A 578 -21.17 -3.35 -14.98
CA HIS A 578 -22.27 -2.40 -15.06
C HIS A 578 -22.40 -1.64 -13.73
N ALA A 579 -22.76 -0.37 -13.79
CA ALA A 579 -22.96 0.49 -12.63
C ALA A 579 -24.15 1.42 -12.80
N ASP A 580 -24.83 1.70 -11.70
CA ASP A 580 -26.01 2.56 -11.63
C ASP A 580 -25.83 3.51 -10.44
N VAL A 581 -26.01 4.81 -10.63
CA VAL A 581 -25.73 5.85 -9.62
C VAL A 581 -26.77 6.95 -9.63
N THR A 582 -27.14 7.46 -8.46
CA THR A 582 -27.96 8.67 -8.31
C THR A 582 -27.24 9.71 -7.46
N ASN A 583 -26.56 10.65 -8.12
CA ASN A 583 -25.84 11.76 -7.47
C ASN A 583 -26.78 12.94 -7.19
N LYS A 584 -26.62 13.62 -6.04
CA LYS A 584 -27.33 14.88 -5.74
C LYS A 584 -26.45 16.13 -5.96
N THR A 585 -25.13 15.98 -6.00
CA THR A 585 -24.14 17.05 -6.28
C THR A 585 -23.03 16.51 -7.20
N GLY A 586 -21.91 17.25 -7.33
CA GLY A 586 -20.86 16.95 -8.29
C GLY A 586 -21.21 17.36 -9.71
N ASN A 587 -20.41 16.93 -10.69
CA ASN A 587 -20.58 17.33 -12.10
C ASN A 587 -21.67 16.53 -12.84
N TYR A 588 -22.20 15.47 -12.22
CA TYR A 588 -22.97 14.40 -12.88
C TYR A 588 -24.28 14.11 -12.14
N ILE A 589 -25.06 15.16 -11.86
CA ILE A 589 -26.25 15.15 -10.99
C ILE A 589 -27.42 14.36 -11.60
N GLY A 590 -28.12 13.58 -10.78
CA GLY A 590 -29.29 12.78 -11.12
C GLY A 590 -28.97 11.28 -11.33
N PRO A 591 -29.97 10.47 -11.76
CA PRO A 591 -29.81 9.05 -12.02
C PRO A 591 -29.08 8.78 -13.34
N ASN A 592 -28.03 7.95 -13.31
CA ASN A 592 -27.21 7.63 -14.46
C ASN A 592 -26.68 6.19 -14.35
N SER A 593 -26.72 5.44 -15.46
CA SER A 593 -26.10 4.13 -15.57
C SER A 593 -24.86 4.16 -16.47
N GLY A 594 -24.04 3.11 -16.44
CA GLY A 594 -22.81 3.03 -17.22
C GLY A 594 -22.23 1.62 -17.21
N ASN A 595 -21.33 1.37 -18.15
CA ASN A 595 -20.69 0.08 -18.37
C ASN A 595 -19.21 0.31 -18.60
N ILE A 596 -18.36 -0.65 -18.24
CA ILE A 596 -16.96 -0.67 -18.65
C ILE A 596 -16.54 -2.10 -19.00
N ILE A 597 -15.80 -2.23 -20.11
CA ILE A 597 -14.92 -3.39 -20.31
C ILE A 597 -13.53 -2.94 -19.85
N GLY A 598 -12.99 -3.61 -18.83
CA GLY A 598 -11.68 -3.33 -18.27
C GLY A 598 -10.75 -4.53 -18.39
N MET A 599 -9.46 -4.28 -18.62
CA MET A 599 -8.42 -5.29 -18.70
C MET A 599 -7.22 -4.88 -17.84
N ARG A 600 -6.51 -5.85 -17.29
CA ARG A 600 -5.22 -5.64 -16.62
C ARG A 600 -4.20 -6.68 -17.04
N SER A 601 -2.96 -6.26 -17.27
CA SER A 601 -1.79 -7.12 -17.10
C SER A 601 -1.12 -6.80 -15.75
N ALA A 602 -0.80 -7.84 -14.99
CA ALA A 602 -0.28 -7.73 -13.64
C ALA A 602 0.95 -8.64 -13.47
N VAL A 603 2.06 -8.05 -13.05
CA VAL A 603 3.24 -8.78 -12.56
C VAL A 603 3.58 -8.24 -11.18
N THR A 604 3.83 -9.12 -10.21
CA THR A 604 4.20 -8.77 -8.83
C THR A 604 5.42 -9.57 -8.43
N PHE A 605 6.37 -8.98 -7.70
CA PHE A 605 7.59 -9.65 -7.24
C PHE A 605 7.98 -9.17 -5.84
#